data_AF-A0A1J1LGY8-F1
#
_entry.id   AF-A0A1J1LGY8-F1
#
_cell.length_a   1.000
_cell.length_b   1.000
_cell.length_c   1.000
_cell.angle_alpha   90.00
_cell.angle_beta   90.00
_cell.angle_gamma   90.00
#
_symmetry.space_group_name_H-M   'P 1'
#
loop_
_entity.id
_entity.type
_entity.pdbx_description
1 polymer ?
#
loop_
_entity_poly.entity_id
_entity_poly.type
_entity_poly.pdbx_seq_one_letter_code
_entity_poly.pdbx_strand_id
1 'polypeptide(L)'
;MRSHFNQLYNRLSPIEQQIVLKFSQFEQSLSRETLRETVELSSTDLINGLQSLQKRYLVTKVKEDKTMFKLSSVLREYLEN
;
A
#
# COMPACT_ATOMS: atom_id res chain seq x y z
N MET A 1 0.11 -7.83 -18.47
CA MET A 1 0.40 -7.03 -17.26
C MET A 1 -0.36 -7.55 -16.04
N ARG A 2 -1.69 -7.66 -16.10
CA ARG A 2 -2.54 -8.23 -15.04
C ARG A 2 -2.12 -9.59 -14.42
N SER A 3 -1.54 -10.50 -15.20
CA SER A 3 -1.03 -11.79 -14.67
C SER A 3 0.16 -11.64 -13.70
N HIS A 4 1.06 -10.70 -13.97
CA HIS A 4 2.22 -10.41 -13.12
C HIS A 4 1.79 -9.69 -11.85
N PHE A 5 0.82 -8.78 -11.96
CA PHE A 5 0.18 -8.18 -10.80
C PHE A 5 -0.45 -9.24 -9.88
N ASN A 6 -1.26 -10.15 -10.44
CA ASN A 6 -1.89 -11.20 -9.65
C ASN A 6 -0.86 -12.08 -8.95
N GLN A 7 0.24 -12.43 -9.62
CA GLN A 7 1.33 -13.19 -8.97
C GLN A 7 2.01 -12.41 -7.85
N LEU A 8 2.23 -11.11 -8.02
CA LEU A 8 2.80 -10.26 -6.97
C LEU A 8 1.84 -10.10 -5.80
N TYR A 9 0.57 -9.79 -6.08
CA TYR A 9 -0.48 -9.59 -5.09
C TYR A 9 -0.75 -10.85 -4.28
N ASN A 10 -0.79 -12.02 -4.93
CA ASN A 10 -1.02 -13.31 -4.26
C ASN A 10 0.14 -13.73 -3.34
N ARG A 11 1.33 -13.12 -3.47
CA ARG A 11 2.47 -13.34 -2.56
C ARG A 11 2.46 -12.39 -1.36
N LEU A 12 1.60 -11.37 -1.37
CA LEU A 12 1.43 -10.46 -0.24
C LEU A 12 0.67 -11.18 0.88
N SER A 13 1.02 -10.88 2.13
CA SER A 13 0.24 -11.35 3.28
C SER A 13 -1.17 -10.73 3.26
N PRO A 14 -2.16 -11.32 3.97
CA PRO A 14 -3.50 -10.75 4.04
C PRO A 14 -3.54 -9.29 4.52
N ILE A 15 -2.63 -8.91 5.43
CA ILE A 15 -2.49 -7.53 5.94
C ILE A 15 -1.98 -6.62 4.81
N GLU A 16 -0.96 -7.06 4.10
CA GLU A 16 -0.36 -6.30 2.99
C GLU A 16 -1.33 -6.13 1.83
N GLN A 17 -2.11 -7.16 1.52
CA GLN A 17 -3.18 -7.11 0.52
C GLN A 17 -4.23 -6.05 0.87
N GLN A 18 -4.69 -6.01 2.13
CA GLN A 18 -5.65 -5.00 2.59
C GLN A 18 -5.09 -3.58 2.44
N ILE A 19 -3.82 -3.37 2.82
CA ILE A 19 -3.16 -2.06 2.69
C ILE A 19 -3.04 -1.65 1.20
N VAL A 20 -2.61 -2.56 0.32
CA VAL A 20 -2.49 -2.29 -1.12
C VAL A 20 -3.84 -1.99 -1.75
N LEU A 21 -4.86 -2.79 -1.45
CA LEU A 21 -6.23 -2.56 -1.89
C LEU A 21 -6.75 -1.22 -1.38
N LYS A 22 -6.37 -0.83 -0.16
CA LYS A 22 -6.81 0.46 0.36
C LYS A 22 -6.20 1.60 -0.43
N PHE A 23 -4.89 1.59 -0.68
CA PHE A 23 -4.26 2.64 -1.47
C PHE A 23 -4.72 2.67 -2.93
N SER A 24 -5.14 1.55 -3.53
CA SER A 24 -5.63 1.56 -4.91
C SER A 24 -6.92 2.35 -5.09
N GLN A 25 -7.67 2.59 -4.01
CA GLN A 25 -8.90 3.39 -4.01
C GLN A 25 -8.64 4.90 -4.00
N PHE A 26 -7.39 5.34 -3.79
CA PHE A 26 -7.04 6.76 -3.70
C PHE A 26 -5.97 7.11 -4.71
N GLU A 27 -6.15 8.23 -5.42
CA GLU A 27 -5.12 8.77 -6.30
C GLU A 27 -3.99 9.44 -5.50
N GLN A 28 -4.35 10.09 -4.40
CA GLN A 28 -3.45 10.86 -3.54
C GLN A 28 -2.75 9.98 -2.49
N SER A 29 -1.67 10.50 -1.90
CA SER A 29 -1.01 9.85 -0.77
C SER A 29 -1.86 9.94 0.51
N LEU A 30 -1.82 8.89 1.33
CA LEU A 30 -2.53 8.81 2.61
C LEU A 30 -1.57 8.91 3.78
N SER A 31 -2.02 9.53 4.86
CA SER A 31 -1.30 9.50 6.14
C SER A 31 -1.46 8.14 6.82
N ARG A 32 -0.57 7.82 7.75
CA ARG A 32 -0.73 6.62 8.59
C ARG A 32 -2.03 6.68 9.40
N GLU A 33 -2.38 7.86 9.89
CA GLU A 33 -3.57 8.11 10.70
C GLU A 33 -4.83 7.81 9.89
N THR A 34 -4.91 8.31 8.64
CA THR A 34 -6.00 8.03 7.71
C THR A 34 -6.09 6.55 7.35
N LEU A 35 -4.95 5.87 7.18
CA LEU A 35 -4.95 4.43 6.95
C LEU A 35 -5.55 3.70 8.15
N ARG A 36 -5.09 4.02 9.38
CA ARG A 36 -5.59 3.40 10.60
C ARG A 36 -7.10 3.56 10.79
N GLU A 37 -7.67 4.68 10.36
CA GLU A 37 -9.12 4.92 10.45
C GLU A 37 -9.93 4.16 9.41
N THR A 38 -9.27 3.64 8.36
CA THR A 38 -9.97 3.11 7.18
C THR A 38 -9.67 1.65 6.86
N VAL A 39 -8.65 1.06 7.48
CA VAL A 39 -8.42 -0.39 7.52
C VAL A 39 -8.57 -0.88 8.96
N GLU A 40 -9.33 -1.96 9.17
CA GLU A 40 -9.55 -2.61 10.47
C GLU A 40 -8.33 -3.42 10.90
N LEU A 41 -7.17 -2.76 11.00
CA LEU A 41 -5.89 -3.36 11.38
C LEU A 41 -5.42 -2.80 12.72
N SER A 42 -4.73 -3.65 13.50
CA SER A 42 -4.01 -3.16 14.67
C SER A 42 -2.92 -2.16 14.26
N SER A 43 -2.52 -1.29 15.17
CA SER A 43 -1.42 -0.34 14.89
C SER A 43 -0.11 -1.07 14.52
N THR A 44 0.14 -2.22 15.15
CA THR A 44 1.32 -3.05 14.89
C THR A 44 1.26 -3.68 13.50
N ASP A 45 0.10 -4.23 13.12
CA ASP A 45 -0.09 -4.83 11.79
C ASP A 45 0.04 -3.80 10.67
N LEU A 46 -0.54 -2.61 10.87
CA LEU A 46 -0.41 -1.51 9.91
C LEU A 46 1.05 -1.08 9.74
N ILE A 47 1.79 -0.91 10.84
CA ILE A 47 3.21 -0.50 10.80
C ILE A 47 4.05 -1.58 10.11
N ASN A 48 3.89 -2.85 10.49
CA ASN A 48 4.65 -3.96 9.91
C ASN A 48 4.33 -4.15 8.43
N GLY A 49 3.04 -4.07 8.07
CA GLY A 49 2.58 -4.16 6.68
C GLY A 49 3.15 -3.03 5.82
N LEU A 50 3.09 -1.78 6.28
CA LEU A 50 3.69 -0.63 5.59
C LEU A 50 5.20 -0.81 5.42
N GLN A 51 5.93 -1.17 6.48
CA GLN A 51 7.37 -1.40 6.41
C GLN A 51 7.74 -2.51 5.42
N SER A 52 6.99 -3.61 5.41
CA SER A 52 7.21 -4.73 4.49
C SER A 52 6.95 -4.34 3.03
N LEU A 53 5.86 -3.61 2.78
CA LEU A 53 5.53 -3.08 1.45
C LEU A 53 6.58 -2.09 0.95
N GLN A 54 7.10 -1.24 1.84
CA GLN A 54 8.17 -0.29 1.52
C GLN A 54 9.49 -0.99 1.17
N LYS A 55 9.90 -2.02 1.93
CA LYS A 55 11.10 -2.82 1.62
C LYS A 55 11.04 -3.48 0.23
N ARG A 56 9.84 -3.73 -0.28
CA ARG A 56 9.59 -4.30 -1.60
C ARG A 56 9.24 -3.25 -2.67
N TYR A 57 9.37 -1.96 -2.36
CA TYR A 57 9.08 -0.86 -3.29
C TYR A 57 7.64 -0.84 -3.84
N LEU A 58 6.69 -1.42 -3.10
CA LEU A 58 5.26 -1.46 -3.48
C LEU A 58 4.51 -0.23 -2.96
N VAL A 59 4.95 0.29 -1.82
CA VAL A 59 4.48 1.54 -1.23
C VAL A 59 5.67 2.46 -1.06
N THR A 60 5.50 3.72 -1.45
CA THR A 60 6.52 4.77 -1.31
C THR A 60 6.12 5.75 -0.23
N LYS A 61 7.08 6.15 0.59
CA LYS A 61 6.90 7.23 1.56
C LYS A 61 7.16 8.55 0.86
N VAL A 62 6.19 9.46 0.98
CA VAL A 62 6.32 10.84 0.50
C VAL A 62 6.57 11.71 1.72
N LYS A 63 7.66 12.48 1.70
CA LYS A 63 7.94 13.50 2.72
C LYS A 63 7.36 14.82 2.21
N GLU A 64 6.21 15.18 2.74
CA GLU A 64 5.68 16.55 2.73
C GLU A 64 5.76 17.07 4.18
N ASP A 65 4.77 17.83 4.65
CA ASP A 65 4.67 18.30 6.05
C ASP A 65 4.37 17.17 7.05
N LYS A 66 3.77 16.07 6.57
CA LYS A 66 3.50 14.84 7.34
C LYS A 66 4.06 13.63 6.60
N THR A 67 4.29 12.53 7.33
CA THR A 67 4.68 11.26 6.69
C THR A 67 3.47 10.66 5.98
N MET A 68 3.50 10.73 4.66
CA MET A 68 2.45 10.20 3.78
C MET A 68 2.96 9.00 2.99
N PHE A 69 2.05 8.19 2.48
CA PHE A 69 2.35 6.97 1.74
C PHE A 69 1.47 6.87 0.50
N LYS A 70 1.99 6.29 -0.58
CA LYS A 70 1.21 5.98 -1.79
C LYS A 70 1.72 4.69 -2.45
N LEU A 71 0.90 4.06 -3.29
CA LEU A 71 1.38 2.99 -4.16
C LEU A 71 2.51 3.50 -5.05
N SER A 72 3.48 2.64 -5.33
CA SER A 72 4.49 2.94 -6.34
C SER A 72 3.84 3.09 -7.72
N SER A 73 4.44 3.93 -8.57
CA SER A 73 3.95 4.18 -9.93
C SER A 73 3.82 2.88 -10.73
N VAL A 74 4.81 2.00 -10.61
CA VAL A 74 4.81 0.67 -11.24
C VAL A 74 3.59 -0.13 -10.81
N LEU A 75 3.28 -0.17 -9.51
CA LEU A 75 2.14 -0.92 -9.01
C LEU A 75 0.79 -0.31 -9.43
N ARG A 76 0.71 1.02 -9.59
CA ARG A 76 -0.48 1.68 -10.15
C ARG A 76 -0.70 1.31 -11.61
N GLU A 77 0.36 1.29 -12.43
CA GLU A 77 0.26 0.93 -13.84
C GLU A 77 -0.30 -0.49 -14.04
N TYR A 78 0.04 -1.41 -13.14
CA TYR A 78 -0.51 -2.77 -13.10
C TYR A 78 -2.00 -2.85 -12.71
N LEU A 79 -2.54 -1.84 -12.03
CA LEU A 79 -3.95 -1.78 -11.65
C LEU A 79 -4.81 -1.14 -12.75
N GLU A 80 -4.22 -0.24 -13.55
CA GLU A 80 -4.89 0.49 -14.63
C GLU A 80 -4.91 -0.31 -15.96
N ASN A 81 -4.05 -1.34 -16.12
CA ASN A 81 -3.91 -2.18 -17.33
C ASN A 81 -4.09 -3.69 -17.10
#